data_AF-A0A2J6W1W2-F1
#
_entry.id   AF-A0A2J6W1W2-F1
#
_cell.length_a   1.000
_cell.length_b   1.000
_cell.length_c   1.000
_cell.angle_alpha   90.00
_cell.angle_beta   90.00
_cell.angle_gamma   90.00
#
_symmetry.space_group_name_H-M   'P 1'
#
loop_
_entity.id
_entity.type
_entity.pdbx_description
1 polymer ?
#
loop_
_entity_poly.entity_id
_entity_poly.type
_entity_poly.pdbx_seq_one_letter_code
_entity_poly.pdbx_strand_id
1 'polypeptide(L)'
;MQIINYIIYATIFLVIIVGFYLLGKIVKFLIKRSLEITGFNDWFKHISMGRLTLRAGMTGGDFFGNIIAYFLYATGVILAIDFISNEVLKELKLASTLLTIGLGYTALFVFTIIIGFILIDVFDSYITSEAKLRGGQELEILIVYIKIVLYITVITLAMREVKLDVTPLMILLQPLAWGLAIAFVALILSRYLRRA
;
A
#
# COMPACT_ATOMS: atom_id res chain seq x y z
N MET A 1 44.64 3.12 -19.04
CA MET A 1 43.41 3.90 -18.81
C MET A 1 42.18 3.04 -18.50
N GLN A 2 41.99 1.86 -19.11
CA GLN A 2 40.80 1.02 -18.86
C GLN A 2 40.64 0.56 -17.39
N ILE A 3 41.72 0.10 -16.74
CA ILE A 3 41.67 -0.38 -15.34
C ILE A 3 41.22 0.73 -14.36
N ILE A 4 41.69 1.96 -14.57
CA ILE A 4 41.33 3.11 -13.74
C ILE A 4 39.82 3.40 -13.87
N ASN A 5 39.26 3.31 -15.07
CA ASN A 5 37.83 3.50 -15.30
C ASN A 5 36.99 2.42 -14.59
N TYR A 6 37.41 1.16 -14.62
CA TYR A 6 36.72 0.09 -13.88
C TYR A 6 36.74 0.32 -12.36
N ILE A 7 37.86 0.80 -11.81
CA ILE A 7 37.95 1.16 -10.38
C ILE A 7 37.00 2.31 -10.04
N ILE A 8 36.92 3.33 -10.90
CA ILE A 8 35.99 4.46 -10.73
C ILE A 8 34.54 3.96 -10.74
N TYR A 9 34.15 3.13 -11.71
CA TYR A 9 32.79 2.60 -11.79
C TYR A 9 32.43 1.71 -10.61
N ALA A 10 33.34 0.86 -10.16
CA ALA A 10 33.15 0.05 -8.96
C ALA A 10 32.98 0.92 -7.69
N THR A 11 33.72 2.03 -7.60
CA THR A 11 33.58 2.99 -6.50
C THR A 11 32.22 3.66 -6.51
N ILE A 12 31.74 4.12 -7.67
CA ILE A 12 30.43 4.75 -7.80
C ILE A 12 29.31 3.77 -7.44
N PHE A 13 29.41 2.52 -7.91
CA PHE A 13 28.46 1.46 -7.56
C PHE A 13 28.33 1.27 -6.04
N LEU A 14 29.47 1.19 -5.34
CA LEU A 14 29.49 1.07 -3.88
C LEU A 14 28.90 2.31 -3.20
N VAL A 15 29.22 3.51 -3.68
CA VAL A 15 28.68 4.77 -3.15
C VAL A 15 27.16 4.82 -3.30
N ILE A 16 26.59 4.37 -4.42
CA ILE A 16 25.13 4.32 -4.62
C ILE A 16 24.50 3.40 -3.57
N ILE A 17 24.99 2.17 -3.42
CA ILE A 17 24.43 1.19 -2.48
C ILE A 17 24.53 1.71 -1.04
N VAL A 18 25.71 2.18 -0.63
CA VAL A 18 25.94 2.69 0.72
C VAL A 18 25.11 3.95 0.97
N GLY A 19 25.01 4.84 -0.01
CA GLY A 19 24.21 6.06 0.07
C GLY A 19 22.73 5.75 0.32
N PHE A 20 22.14 4.84 -0.46
CA PHE A 20 20.75 4.42 -0.27
C PHE A 20 20.53 3.62 1.02
N TYR A 21 21.51 2.81 1.44
CA TYR A 21 21.46 2.12 2.72
C TYR A 21 21.39 3.11 3.91
N LEU A 22 22.24 4.14 3.88
CA LEU A 22 22.25 5.19 4.90
C LEU A 22 20.96 6.02 4.85
N LEU A 23 20.52 6.42 3.65
CA LEU A 23 19.24 7.11 3.47
C LEU A 23 18.07 6.30 4.02
N GLY A 24 17.98 5.01 3.72
CA GLY A 24 16.93 4.15 4.24
C GLY A 24 16.93 4.06 5.77
N LYS A 25 18.11 4.02 6.40
CA LYS A 25 18.23 4.04 7.86
C LYS A 25 17.78 5.36 8.47
N ILE A 26 18.17 6.49 7.86
CA ILE A 26 17.77 7.84 8.31
C ILE A 26 16.26 8.02 8.16
N VAL A 27 15.71 7.71 6.98
CA VAL A 27 14.28 7.85 6.68
C VAL A 27 13.44 6.98 7.61
N LYS A 28 13.86 5.73 7.86
CA LYS A 28 13.22 4.85 8.86
C LYS A 28 13.16 5.50 10.23
N PHE A 29 14.27 6.06 10.70
CA PHE A 29 14.33 6.73 11.99
C PHE A 29 13.39 7.94 12.05
N LEU A 30 13.40 8.77 10.99
CA LEU A 30 12.52 9.94 10.90
C LEU A 30 11.04 9.55 10.91
N ILE A 31 10.64 8.55 10.13
CA ILE A 31 9.24 8.09 10.08
C ILE A 31 8.83 7.53 11.44
N LYS A 32 9.65 6.66 12.03
CA LYS A 32 9.37 6.09 13.35
C LYS A 32 9.17 7.20 14.38
N ARG A 33 10.09 8.17 14.42
CA ARG A 33 10.03 9.29 15.36
C ARG A 33 8.81 10.18 15.13
N SER A 34 8.50 10.50 13.88
CA SER A 34 7.32 11.31 13.53
C SER A 34 6.02 10.61 13.93
N LEU A 35 5.90 9.30 13.69
CA LEU A 35 4.68 8.53 14.03
C LEU A 35 4.55 8.24 15.53
N GLU A 36 5.67 8.22 16.27
CA GLU A 36 5.66 8.21 17.73
C GLU A 36 5.12 9.52 18.30
N ILE A 37 5.59 10.67 17.79
CA ILE A 37 5.22 12.01 18.30
C ILE A 37 3.74 12.32 18.04
N THR A 38 3.19 11.91 16.89
CA THR A 38 1.79 12.19 16.54
C THR A 38 0.77 11.32 17.27
N GLY A 39 1.22 10.33 18.08
CA GLY A 39 0.33 9.33 18.67
C GLY A 39 -0.27 8.35 17.64
N PHE A 40 0.19 8.41 16.38
CA PHE A 40 -0.26 7.50 15.32
C PHE A 40 -0.03 6.04 15.71
N ASN A 41 1.06 5.75 16.42
CA ASN A 41 1.35 4.42 16.92
C ASN A 41 0.21 3.85 17.77
N ASP A 42 -0.43 4.64 18.61
CA ASP A 42 -1.53 4.19 19.48
C ASP A 42 -2.83 4.05 18.72
N TRP A 43 -3.13 4.99 17.81
CA TRP A 43 -4.28 4.87 16.91
C TRP A 43 -4.18 3.60 16.04
N PHE A 44 -2.99 3.32 15.48
CA PHE A 44 -2.76 2.18 14.61
C PHE A 44 -3.02 0.84 15.33
N LYS A 45 -2.79 0.75 16.64
CA LYS A 45 -3.07 -0.48 17.43
C LYS A 45 -4.55 -0.89 17.42
N HIS A 46 -5.46 0.05 17.18
CA HIS A 46 -6.90 -0.19 17.17
C HIS A 46 -7.39 -0.72 15.81
N ILE A 47 -6.56 -0.67 14.78
CA ILE A 47 -6.85 -1.10 13.41
C ILE A 47 -6.51 -2.59 13.25
N SER A 48 -7.21 -3.29 12.36
CA SER A 48 -6.98 -4.74 12.16
C SER A 48 -5.54 -5.03 11.76
N MET A 49 -5.01 -4.24 10.82
CA MET A 49 -3.63 -4.35 10.36
C MET A 49 -2.63 -4.01 11.47
N GLY A 50 -2.87 -2.98 12.27
CA GLY A 50 -1.95 -2.64 13.36
C GLY A 50 -1.95 -3.63 14.52
N ARG A 51 -3.08 -4.31 14.81
CA ARG A 51 -3.09 -5.44 15.74
C ARG A 51 -2.21 -6.59 15.26
N LEU A 52 -2.21 -6.89 13.96
CA LEU A 52 -1.34 -7.92 13.38
C LEU A 52 0.13 -7.52 13.53
N THR A 53 0.47 -6.27 13.27
CA THR A 53 1.85 -5.79 13.40
C THR A 53 2.33 -5.78 14.85
N LEU A 54 1.46 -5.42 15.79
CA LEU A 54 1.76 -5.51 17.22
C LEU A 54 2.00 -6.95 17.69
N ARG A 55 1.23 -7.92 17.17
CA ARG A 55 1.47 -9.35 17.46
C ARG A 55 2.84 -9.81 16.97
N ALA A 56 3.38 -9.17 15.93
CA ALA A 56 4.75 -9.37 15.46
C ALA A 56 5.81 -8.59 16.28
N GLY A 57 5.41 -7.93 17.37
CA GLY A 57 6.32 -7.15 18.23
C GLY A 57 6.75 -5.80 17.64
N MET A 58 6.02 -5.29 16.64
CA MET A 58 6.38 -4.07 15.92
C MET A 58 5.32 -2.97 16.12
N THR A 59 5.75 -1.71 16.23
CA THR A 59 4.85 -0.55 16.23
C THR A 59 4.45 -0.14 14.80
N GLY A 60 3.43 0.72 14.66
CA GLY A 60 3.09 1.32 13.37
C GLY A 60 4.27 2.05 12.73
N GLY A 61 5.02 2.82 13.53
CA GLY A 61 6.26 3.48 13.12
C GLY A 61 7.33 2.52 12.60
N ASP A 62 7.51 1.38 13.26
CA ASP A 62 8.43 0.34 12.80
C ASP A 62 7.97 -0.29 11.48
N PHE A 63 6.67 -0.52 11.32
CA PHE A 63 6.08 -1.07 10.10
C PHE A 63 6.32 -0.19 8.88
N PHE A 64 5.84 1.06 8.93
CA PHE A 64 5.99 2.00 7.82
C PHE A 64 7.45 2.37 7.59
N GLY A 65 8.21 2.55 8.67
CA GLY A 65 9.64 2.81 8.59
C GLY A 65 10.41 1.66 7.90
N ASN A 66 10.07 0.41 8.21
CA ASN A 66 10.68 -0.76 7.55
C ASN A 66 10.28 -0.86 6.08
N ILE A 67 9.01 -0.67 5.74
CA ILE A 67 8.54 -0.72 4.35
C ILE A 67 9.29 0.30 3.49
N ILE A 68 9.37 1.55 3.97
CA ILE A 68 10.05 2.62 3.24
C ILE A 68 11.56 2.37 3.18
N ALA A 69 12.18 1.84 4.24
CA ALA A 69 13.59 1.45 4.22
C ALA A 69 13.87 0.36 3.18
N TYR A 70 13.08 -0.72 3.18
CA TYR A 70 13.25 -1.80 2.20
C TYR A 70 13.03 -1.31 0.77
N PHE A 71 12.07 -0.41 0.56
CA PHE A 71 11.88 0.22 -0.75
C PHE A 71 13.12 1.01 -1.19
N LEU A 72 13.71 1.81 -0.28
CA LEU A 72 14.93 2.56 -0.55
C LEU A 72 16.14 1.64 -0.80
N TYR A 73 16.26 0.53 -0.06
CA TYR A 73 17.31 -0.46 -0.29
C TYR A 73 17.19 -1.11 -1.66
N ALA A 74 15.97 -1.53 -2.05
CA ALA A 74 15.70 -2.07 -3.38
C ALA A 74 16.00 -1.05 -4.49
N THR A 75 15.63 0.22 -4.26
CA THR A 75 15.93 1.34 -5.17
C THR A 75 17.43 1.50 -5.35
N GLY A 76 18.19 1.53 -4.25
CA GLY A 76 19.65 1.65 -4.30
C GLY A 76 20.31 0.54 -5.10
N VAL A 77 19.90 -0.71 -4.88
CA VAL A 77 20.43 -1.86 -5.63
C VAL A 77 20.12 -1.74 -7.12
N ILE A 78 18.88 -1.41 -7.47
CA ILE A 78 18.45 -1.32 -8.88
C ILE A 78 19.14 -0.16 -9.61
N LEU A 79 19.26 1.00 -8.97
CA LEU A 79 20.01 2.13 -9.53
C LEU A 79 21.50 1.82 -9.70
N ALA A 80 22.09 1.08 -8.77
CA ALA A 80 23.47 0.65 -8.89
C ALA A 80 23.66 -0.33 -10.07
N ILE A 81 22.72 -1.26 -10.26
CA ILE A 81 22.69 -2.14 -11.43
C ILE A 81 22.51 -1.33 -12.72
N ASP A 82 21.58 -0.37 -12.75
CA ASP A 82 21.33 0.46 -13.92
C ASP A 82 22.56 1.30 -14.31
N PHE A 83 23.27 1.83 -13.32
CA PHE A 83 24.53 2.53 -13.54
C PHE A 83 25.58 1.62 -14.22
N ILE A 84 25.79 0.41 -13.71
CA ILE A 84 26.74 -0.55 -14.31
C ILE A 84 26.30 -0.95 -15.72
N SER A 85 25.01 -1.18 -15.94
CA SER A 85 24.47 -1.55 -17.26
C SER A 85 24.67 -0.45 -18.30
N ASN A 86 24.62 0.83 -17.91
CA ASN A 86 24.82 1.93 -18.83
C ASN A 86 26.31 2.17 -19.16
N GLU A 87 27.19 2.07 -18.17
CA GLU A 87 28.61 2.43 -18.30
C GLU A 87 29.52 1.26 -18.70
N VAL A 88 29.18 0.03 -18.29
CA VAL A 88 30.06 -1.14 -18.43
C VAL A 88 29.43 -2.22 -19.31
N LEU A 89 28.21 -2.66 -19.00
CA LEU A 89 27.57 -3.81 -19.63
C LEU A 89 26.29 -3.41 -20.38
N LYS A 90 26.47 -2.74 -21.53
CA LYS A 90 25.36 -2.19 -22.33
C LYS A 90 24.31 -3.23 -22.75
N GLU A 91 24.69 -4.50 -22.85
CA GLU A 91 23.79 -5.62 -23.12
C GLU A 91 22.73 -5.80 -22.02
N LEU A 92 23.03 -5.39 -20.78
CA LEU A 92 22.12 -5.47 -19.64
C LEU A 92 21.20 -4.25 -19.50
N LYS A 93 21.35 -3.23 -20.36
CA LYS A 93 20.59 -1.96 -20.26
C LYS A 93 19.08 -2.16 -20.35
N LEU A 94 18.62 -3.05 -21.22
CA LEU A 94 17.19 -3.37 -21.34
C LEU A 94 16.68 -4.01 -20.05
N ALA A 95 17.43 -4.95 -19.48
CA ALA A 95 17.08 -5.61 -18.22
C ALA A 95 17.04 -4.63 -17.05
N SER A 96 18.03 -3.74 -16.91
CA SER A 96 18.07 -2.76 -15.81
C SER A 96 16.94 -1.72 -15.90
N THR A 97 16.61 -1.28 -17.12
CA THR A 97 15.48 -0.37 -17.36
C THR A 97 14.17 -1.02 -16.94
N LEU A 98 13.95 -2.28 -17.32
CA LEU A 98 12.76 -3.05 -16.93
C LEU A 98 12.68 -3.25 -15.42
N LEU A 99 13.81 -3.52 -14.74
CA LEU A 99 13.85 -3.63 -13.28
C LEU A 99 13.48 -2.31 -12.59
N THR A 100 13.97 -1.18 -13.11
CA THR A 100 13.68 0.15 -12.55
C THR A 100 12.20 0.49 -12.68
N ILE A 101 11.62 0.25 -13.86
CA ILE A 101 10.19 0.44 -14.12
C ILE A 101 9.36 -0.52 -13.25
N GLY A 102 9.75 -1.79 -13.18
CA GLY A 102 9.08 -2.81 -12.39
C GLY A 102 9.07 -2.51 -10.89
N LEU A 103 10.15 -1.94 -10.36
CA LEU A 103 10.22 -1.48 -8.97
C LEU A 103 9.17 -0.39 -8.69
N GLY A 104 9.05 0.59 -9.60
CA GLY A 104 8.07 1.66 -9.49
C GLY A 104 6.63 1.12 -9.42
N TYR A 105 6.27 0.22 -10.34
CA TYR A 105 4.95 -0.42 -10.33
C TYR A 105 4.72 -1.27 -9.07
N THR A 106 5.74 -2.00 -8.62
CA THR A 106 5.64 -2.80 -7.39
C THR A 106 5.43 -1.91 -6.17
N ALA A 107 6.09 -0.75 -6.09
CA ALA A 107 5.88 0.21 -5.02
C ALA A 107 4.43 0.71 -5.01
N LEU A 108 3.94 1.18 -6.17
CA LEU A 108 2.58 1.69 -6.31
C LEU A 108 1.54 0.64 -5.91
N PHE A 109 1.74 -0.62 -6.33
CA PHE A 109 0.90 -1.74 -5.94
C PHE A 109 0.84 -1.93 -4.42
N VAL A 110 2.01 -2.05 -3.77
CA VAL A 110 2.12 -2.30 -2.34
C VAL A 110 1.54 -1.12 -1.54
N PHE A 111 1.89 0.12 -1.89
CA PHE A 111 1.37 1.30 -1.20
C PHE A 111 -0.15 1.44 -1.37
N THR A 112 -0.69 1.16 -2.55
CA THR A 112 -2.14 1.21 -2.80
C THR A 112 -2.90 0.20 -1.94
N ILE A 113 -2.40 -1.03 -1.82
CA ILE A 113 -3.02 -2.04 -0.94
C ILE A 113 -2.97 -1.61 0.51
N ILE A 114 -1.79 -1.20 1.00
CA ILE A 114 -1.61 -0.84 2.40
C ILE A 114 -2.52 0.34 2.77
N ILE A 115 -2.48 1.41 1.99
CA ILE A 115 -3.30 2.61 2.24
C ILE A 115 -4.78 2.27 2.11
N GLY A 116 -5.17 1.55 1.05
CA GLY A 116 -6.56 1.19 0.81
C GLY A 116 -7.16 0.33 1.93
N PHE A 117 -6.42 -0.67 2.42
CA PHE A 117 -6.90 -1.52 3.51
C PHE A 117 -6.99 -0.77 4.84
N ILE A 118 -6.04 0.13 5.11
CA ILE A 118 -6.13 1.01 6.29
C ILE A 118 -7.37 1.88 6.21
N LEU A 119 -7.66 2.50 5.05
CA LEU A 119 -8.86 3.30 4.87
C LEU A 119 -10.14 2.50 5.09
N ILE A 120 -10.19 1.25 4.62
CA ILE A 120 -11.33 0.35 4.84
C ILE A 120 -11.51 0.03 6.33
N ASP A 121 -10.42 -0.29 7.04
CA ASP A 121 -10.49 -0.56 8.47
C ASP A 121 -10.94 0.66 9.28
N VAL A 122 -10.48 1.84 8.89
CA VAL A 122 -10.88 3.10 9.52
C VAL A 122 -12.37 3.35 9.27
N PHE A 123 -12.81 3.21 8.02
CA PHE A 123 -14.21 3.29 7.63
C PHE A 123 -15.09 2.32 8.42
N ASP A 124 -14.65 1.06 8.58
CA ASP A 124 -15.33 0.06 9.39
C ASP A 124 -15.52 0.53 10.83
N SER A 125 -14.42 0.94 11.47
CA SER A 125 -14.45 1.38 12.86
C SER A 125 -15.43 2.53 13.09
N TYR A 126 -15.51 3.48 12.15
CA TYR A 126 -16.44 4.61 12.25
C TYR A 126 -17.90 4.16 12.04
N ILE A 127 -18.19 3.44 10.95
CA ILE A 127 -19.57 3.13 10.58
C ILE A 127 -20.19 2.06 11.48
N THR A 128 -19.44 1.03 11.88
CA THR A 128 -19.97 0.01 12.79
C THR A 128 -20.28 0.58 14.17
N SER A 129 -19.50 1.56 14.65
CA SER A 129 -19.79 2.24 15.91
C SER A 129 -21.09 3.04 15.85
N GLU A 130 -21.30 3.79 14.76
CA GLU A 130 -22.55 4.51 14.49
C GLU A 130 -23.76 3.57 14.34
N ALA A 131 -23.58 2.47 13.61
CA ALA A 131 -24.63 1.49 13.36
C ALA A 131 -25.09 0.79 14.63
N LYS A 132 -24.20 0.44 15.56
CA LYS A 132 -24.61 -0.15 16.85
C LYS A 132 -25.46 0.79 17.71
N LEU A 133 -25.27 2.10 17.56
CA LEU A 133 -26.01 3.10 18.34
C LEU A 133 -27.40 3.40 17.76
N ARG A 134 -27.59 3.27 16.44
CA ARG A 134 -28.78 3.80 15.73
C ARG A 134 -29.36 2.87 14.66
N GLY A 135 -28.71 1.74 14.40
CA GLY A 135 -29.00 0.83 13.30
C GLY A 135 -29.37 -0.55 13.81
N GLY A 136 -30.56 -1.01 13.45
CA GLY A 136 -30.90 -2.43 13.61
C GLY A 136 -30.01 -3.32 12.75
N GLN A 137 -30.22 -4.63 12.88
CA GLN A 137 -29.47 -5.71 12.21
C GLN A 137 -29.30 -5.53 10.68
N GLU A 138 -30.24 -4.84 10.02
CA GLU A 138 -30.19 -4.50 8.59
C GLU A 138 -28.97 -3.65 8.19
N LEU A 139 -28.53 -2.71 9.05
CA LEU A 139 -27.35 -1.88 8.78
C LEU A 139 -26.04 -2.65 8.93
N GLU A 140 -25.97 -3.60 9.85
CA GLU A 140 -24.76 -4.42 10.02
C GLU A 140 -24.47 -5.27 8.77
N ILE A 141 -25.51 -5.87 8.17
CA ILE A 141 -25.39 -6.63 6.93
C ILE A 141 -24.92 -5.72 5.79
N LEU A 142 -25.49 -4.52 5.66
CA LEU A 142 -25.11 -3.56 4.62
C LEU A 142 -23.65 -3.13 4.75
N ILE A 143 -23.16 -2.91 5.98
CA ILE A 143 -21.77 -2.54 6.25
C ILE A 143 -20.80 -3.63 5.80
N VAL A 144 -21.09 -4.89 6.11
CA VAL A 144 -20.27 -6.03 5.65
C VAL A 144 -20.21 -6.05 4.12
N TYR A 145 -21.35 -5.83 3.47
CA TYR A 145 -21.41 -5.79 2.01
C TYR A 145 -20.61 -4.63 1.40
N ILE A 146 -20.68 -3.42 1.97
CA ILE A 146 -19.85 -2.27 1.56
C ILE A 146 -18.36 -2.61 1.66
N LYS A 147 -17.93 -3.25 2.76
CA LYS A 147 -16.51 -3.63 2.92
C LYS A 147 -16.05 -4.55 1.81
N ILE A 148 -16.83 -5.55 1.44
CA ILE A 148 -16.49 -6.49 0.36
C ILE A 148 -16.27 -5.71 -0.95
N VAL A 149 -17.16 -4.78 -1.27
CA VAL A 149 -17.03 -3.91 -2.44
C VAL A 149 -15.77 -3.06 -2.37
N LEU A 150 -15.48 -2.45 -1.22
CA LEU A 150 -14.28 -1.62 -1.04
C LEU A 150 -12.99 -2.44 -1.14
N TYR A 151 -12.94 -3.65 -0.56
CA TYR A 151 -11.78 -4.53 -0.68
C TYR A 151 -11.50 -4.90 -2.14
N ILE A 152 -12.53 -5.32 -2.88
CA ILE A 152 -12.39 -5.64 -4.31
C ILE A 152 -11.95 -4.40 -5.09
N THR A 153 -12.49 -3.23 -4.77
CA THR A 153 -12.11 -1.96 -5.39
C THR A 153 -10.63 -1.64 -5.16
N VAL A 154 -10.13 -1.75 -3.92
CA VAL A 154 -8.72 -1.52 -3.60
C VAL A 154 -7.81 -2.50 -4.34
N ILE A 155 -8.19 -3.79 -4.39
CA ILE A 155 -7.43 -4.80 -5.14
C ILE A 155 -7.41 -4.46 -6.64
N THR A 156 -8.55 -4.04 -7.20
CA THR A 156 -8.68 -3.62 -8.59
C THR A 156 -7.77 -2.42 -8.89
N LEU A 157 -7.76 -1.41 -8.01
CA LEU A 157 -6.90 -0.25 -8.12
C LEU A 157 -5.42 -0.65 -8.08
N ALA A 158 -5.03 -1.47 -7.09
CA ALA A 158 -3.65 -1.95 -6.99
C ALA A 158 -3.22 -2.71 -8.24
N MET A 159 -4.00 -3.68 -8.70
CA MET A 159 -3.69 -4.46 -9.91
C MET A 159 -3.53 -3.58 -11.15
N ARG A 160 -4.34 -2.52 -11.27
CA ARG A 160 -4.23 -1.55 -12.36
C ARG A 160 -2.88 -0.82 -12.36
N GLU A 161 -2.29 -0.53 -11.19
CA GLU A 161 -0.96 0.11 -11.09
C GLU A 161 0.16 -0.72 -11.73
N VAL A 162 0.02 -2.06 -11.74
CA VAL A 162 1.00 -2.97 -12.35
C VAL A 162 0.63 -3.35 -13.78
N LYS A 163 -0.37 -2.68 -14.36
CA LYS A 163 -0.91 -2.96 -15.71
C LYS A 163 -1.38 -4.42 -15.85
N LEU A 164 -1.79 -5.05 -14.75
CA LEU A 164 -2.45 -6.35 -14.81
C LEU A 164 -3.87 -6.18 -15.34
N ASP A 165 -4.37 -7.19 -16.04
CA ASP A 165 -5.75 -7.18 -16.48
C ASP A 165 -6.70 -7.25 -15.29
N VAL A 166 -7.45 -6.17 -15.09
CA VAL A 166 -8.43 -6.02 -14.01
C VAL A 166 -9.85 -6.36 -14.46
N THR A 167 -10.04 -6.73 -15.73
CA THR A 167 -11.35 -7.06 -16.30
C THR A 167 -12.11 -8.09 -15.47
N PRO A 168 -11.50 -9.19 -14.98
CA PRO A 168 -12.21 -10.16 -14.14
C PRO A 168 -12.77 -9.54 -12.86
N LEU A 169 -11.99 -8.68 -12.19
CA LEU A 169 -12.45 -8.00 -10.97
C LEU A 169 -13.52 -6.96 -11.27
N MET A 170 -13.40 -6.23 -12.39
CA MET A 170 -14.43 -5.27 -12.81
C MET A 170 -15.76 -5.95 -13.11
N ILE A 171 -15.74 -7.13 -13.76
CA ILE A 171 -16.93 -7.94 -14.01
C ILE A 171 -17.60 -8.36 -12.70
N LEU A 172 -16.82 -8.66 -11.65
CA LEU A 172 -17.36 -8.97 -10.31
C LEU A 172 -17.83 -7.73 -9.55
N LEU A 173 -17.13 -6.61 -9.69
CA LEU A 173 -17.40 -5.37 -8.95
C LEU A 173 -18.69 -4.70 -9.41
N GLN A 174 -18.98 -4.71 -10.72
CA GLN A 174 -20.19 -4.10 -11.28
C GLN A 174 -21.50 -4.65 -10.68
N PRO A 175 -21.78 -5.97 -10.69
CA PRO A 175 -23.01 -6.51 -10.09
C PRO A 175 -23.02 -6.29 -8.59
N LEU A 176 -21.86 -6.35 -7.91
CA LEU A 176 -21.80 -6.06 -6.48
C LEU A 176 -22.18 -4.59 -6.17
N ALA A 177 -21.69 -3.64 -6.97
CA ALA A 177 -21.99 -2.21 -6.83
C ALA A 177 -23.48 -1.92 -7.07
N TRP A 178 -24.09 -2.52 -8.11
CA TRP A 178 -25.53 -2.41 -8.32
C TRP A 178 -26.34 -3.05 -7.20
N GLY A 179 -25.92 -4.21 -6.71
CA GLY A 179 -26.52 -4.84 -5.53
C GLY A 179 -26.48 -3.93 -4.30
N LEU A 180 -25.38 -3.19 -4.11
CA LEU A 180 -25.21 -2.22 -3.03
C LEU A 180 -26.20 -1.06 -3.18
N ALA A 181 -26.30 -0.51 -4.40
CA ALA A 181 -27.18 0.61 -4.70
C ALA A 181 -28.65 0.24 -4.44
N ILE A 182 -29.07 -0.95 -4.89
CA ILE A 182 -30.43 -1.47 -4.65
C ILE A 182 -30.67 -1.64 -3.14
N ALA A 183 -29.73 -2.23 -2.41
CA ALA A 183 -29.85 -2.41 -0.97
C ALA A 183 -30.00 -1.07 -0.22
N PHE A 184 -29.23 -0.04 -0.61
CA PHE A 184 -29.36 1.30 -0.06
C PHE A 184 -30.74 1.92 -0.32
N VAL A 185 -31.23 1.84 -1.55
CA VAL A 185 -32.56 2.36 -1.92
C VAL A 185 -33.66 1.64 -1.14
N ALA A 186 -33.61 0.31 -1.06
CA ALA A 186 -34.57 -0.49 -0.29
C ALA A 186 -34.58 -0.12 1.19
N LEU A 187 -33.40 0.08 1.79
CA LEU A 187 -33.27 0.49 3.19
C LEU A 187 -33.89 1.87 3.44
N ILE A 188 -33.64 2.84 2.56
CA ILE A 188 -34.22 4.20 2.65
C ILE A 188 -35.75 4.14 2.53
N LEU A 189 -36.27 3.40 1.55
CA LEU A 189 -37.72 3.21 1.36
C LEU A 189 -38.36 2.54 2.58
N SER A 190 -37.74 1.49 3.13
CA SER A 190 -38.26 0.80 4.31
C SER A 190 -38.35 1.70 5.54
N ARG A 191 -37.39 2.63 5.71
CA ARG A 191 -37.38 3.60 6.80
C ARG A 191 -38.41 4.71 6.58
N TYR A 192 -38.63 5.13 5.34
CA TYR A 192 -39.64 6.12 5.01
C TYR A 192 -41.05 5.57 5.26
N LEU A 193 -41.32 4.34 4.79
CA LEU A 193 -42.61 3.67 4.99
C LEU A 193 -42.92 3.34 6.46
N ARG A 194 -41.91 3.08 7.29
CA ARG A 194 -42.11 2.88 8.75
C ARG A 194 -42.37 4.18 9.52
N ARG A 195 -42.12 5.35 8.92
CA ARG A 195 -42.33 6.67 9.54
C ARG A 195 -43.61 7.37 9.04
N ALA A 196 -44.20 6.92 7.94
CA ALA A 196 -45.51 7.36 7.44
C ALA A 196 -46.62 6.52 8.07
#